data_AF-A0A7R9GUT6-F1
#
_entry.id   AF-A0A7R9GUT6-F1
#
_cell.length_a   1.000
_cell.length_b   1.000
_cell.length_c   1.000
_cell.angle_alpha   90.00
_cell.angle_beta   90.00
_cell.angle_gamma   90.00
#
_symmetry.space_group_name_H-M   'P 1'
#
loop_
_entity.id
_entity.type
_entity.pdbx_description
1 polymer ?
#
loop_
_entity_poly.entity_id
_entity_poly.type
_entity_poly.pdbx_seq_one_letter_code
_entity_poly.pdbx_strand_id
1 'polypeptide(L)'
;MDVIEAKGVCKDREMLRKPEPNVRTVLVTDGEKVMSMGDQGAHGMCIPLYQVCRQICLAGIKPHNCLPVTLDVGTNNQCVLNDPHYIGLRQERVSGADYEELVDEFIEAIVCKYGQDTIIQFESMSVQNSIRLLSKYRNRYCVINADTQDSASMVLAGILASRKATGKMLHENTFCFFGAGRSALGTASLLVQAMVTEGVSEEEAKTKIWMMDSQGLVTKSRPELRLTTLLEYEHFNHTLSEYKSLYAKDHSSVDSLEDLVYEIKPSVLIGCSNVGGAFTPSILRAMASFHERPLVFALSTPSECAECDVDNALLHTNVSSSTVAP
;
A
#
# COMPACT_ATOMS: atom_id res chain seq x y z
N MET A 1 -20.55 -16.71 8.37
CA MET A 1 -20.03 -15.46 7.77
C MET A 1 -19.91 -14.57 8.96
N ASP A 2 -18.69 -14.33 9.40
CA ASP A 2 -18.45 -13.93 10.78
C ASP A 2 -18.14 -12.44 10.74
N VAL A 3 -19.11 -11.66 11.20
CA VAL A 3 -19.00 -10.22 11.42
C VAL A 3 -18.72 -10.05 12.90
N ILE A 4 -17.60 -9.44 13.24
CA ILE A 4 -17.15 -9.27 14.63
C ILE A 4 -17.56 -7.88 15.08
N GLU A 5 -18.50 -7.81 16.03
CA GLU A 5 -19.00 -6.55 16.58
C GLU A 5 -18.15 -6.06 17.77
N ALA A 6 -17.92 -4.75 17.87
CA ALA A 6 -17.07 -4.10 18.87
C ALA A 6 -17.59 -4.12 20.33
N LYS A 7 -18.56 -4.97 20.69
CA LYS A 7 -19.08 -5.05 22.07
C LYS A 7 -18.29 -6.05 22.91
N GLY A 8 -17.07 -5.68 23.29
CA GLY A 8 -16.42 -6.03 24.56
C GLY A 8 -16.37 -7.49 25.06
N VAL A 9 -16.61 -8.50 24.22
CA VAL A 9 -16.48 -9.92 24.62
C VAL A 9 -16.08 -10.78 23.41
N CYS A 10 -14.80 -10.80 22.99
CA CYS A 10 -14.30 -11.96 22.23
C CYS A 10 -13.87 -13.12 23.17
N LYS A 11 -13.92 -12.92 24.49
CA LYS A 11 -13.73 -13.99 25.50
C LYS A 11 -14.75 -15.13 25.39
N ASP A 12 -15.89 -14.89 24.77
CA ASP A 12 -16.81 -15.96 24.42
C ASP A 12 -16.34 -16.63 23.12
N ARG A 13 -15.92 -17.89 23.29
CA ARG A 13 -15.49 -18.87 22.29
C ARG A 13 -16.46 -19.07 21.09
N GLU A 14 -17.54 -18.29 21.00
CA GLU A 14 -18.51 -18.31 19.91
C GLU A 14 -17.97 -17.74 18.59
N MET A 15 -17.09 -16.72 18.64
CA MET A 15 -16.51 -16.06 17.45
C MET A 15 -15.88 -17.07 16.47
N LEU A 16 -15.27 -18.13 17.02
CA LEU A 16 -14.54 -19.12 16.26
C LEU A 16 -15.27 -20.46 16.22
N ARG A 17 -16.60 -20.51 16.33
CA ARG A 17 -17.40 -21.74 16.12
C ARG A 17 -17.39 -22.27 14.67
N LYS A 18 -16.34 -21.98 13.89
CA LYS A 18 -16.10 -22.71 12.65
C LYS A 18 -15.69 -24.14 12.98
N PRO A 19 -16.29 -25.14 12.30
CA PRO A 19 -15.93 -26.54 12.48
C PRO A 19 -14.52 -26.85 11.98
N GLU A 20 -13.89 -25.94 11.23
CA GLU A 20 -12.58 -26.16 10.62
C GLU A 20 -11.45 -25.83 11.62
N PRO A 21 -10.69 -26.84 12.09
CA PRO A 21 -9.61 -26.64 13.05
C PRO A 21 -8.31 -26.13 12.41
N ASN A 22 -8.14 -26.27 11.10
CA ASN A 22 -6.85 -26.10 10.42
C ASN A 22 -6.73 -24.82 9.59
N VAL A 23 -7.26 -23.71 10.08
CA VAL A 23 -7.04 -22.40 9.43
C VAL A 23 -5.55 -22.04 9.51
N ARG A 24 -4.98 -21.58 8.38
CA ARG A 24 -3.58 -21.14 8.28
C ARG A 24 -3.44 -19.70 7.81
N THR A 25 -4.46 -19.17 7.13
CA THR A 25 -4.48 -17.80 6.64
C THR A 25 -5.81 -17.15 6.97
N VAL A 26 -5.74 -16.04 7.70
CA VAL A 26 -6.87 -15.17 8.04
C VAL A 26 -6.74 -13.90 7.22
N LEU A 27 -7.79 -13.56 6.48
CA LEU A 27 -7.84 -12.31 5.71
C LEU A 27 -8.88 -11.43 6.36
N VAL A 28 -8.46 -10.25 6.82
CA VAL A 28 -9.28 -9.39 7.68
C VAL A 28 -9.34 -7.97 7.15
N THR A 29 -10.53 -7.38 7.20
CA THR A 29 -10.79 -5.97 6.88
C THR A 29 -11.72 -5.35 7.90
N ASP A 30 -11.63 -4.04 8.11
CA ASP A 30 -12.65 -3.23 8.80
C ASP A 30 -13.56 -2.45 7.83
N GLY A 31 -13.36 -2.66 6.52
CA GLY A 31 -14.13 -2.04 5.46
C GLY A 31 -13.98 -0.52 5.34
N GLU A 32 -12.99 0.10 5.99
CA GLU A 32 -12.86 1.57 6.00
C GLU A 32 -12.35 2.13 4.66
N LYS A 33 -11.51 1.38 3.95
CA LYS A 33 -10.93 1.82 2.68
C LYS A 33 -11.00 0.73 1.61
N VAL A 34 -12.22 0.34 1.26
CA VAL A 34 -12.51 -0.63 0.20
C VAL A 34 -12.17 0.00 -1.16
N MET A 35 -10.95 -0.24 -1.63
CA MET A 35 -10.45 0.22 -2.93
C MET A 35 -10.80 1.70 -3.21
N SER A 36 -11.40 2.00 -4.37
CA SER A 36 -11.91 3.31 -4.74
C SER A 36 -13.28 3.64 -4.12
N MET A 37 -14.00 2.65 -3.57
CA MET A 37 -15.34 2.83 -2.98
C MET A 37 -15.30 3.46 -1.58
N GLY A 38 -14.14 3.47 -0.92
CA GLY A 38 -13.97 4.08 0.39
C GLY A 38 -14.61 3.24 1.50
N ASP A 39 -15.23 3.91 2.48
CA ASP A 39 -15.81 3.26 3.65
C ASP A 39 -17.11 2.54 3.27
N GLN A 40 -17.13 1.21 3.45
CA GLN A 40 -18.27 0.34 3.18
C GLN A 40 -18.70 -0.46 4.42
N GLY A 41 -18.09 -0.23 5.58
CA GLY A 41 -18.38 -0.96 6.83
C GLY A 41 -18.42 -2.48 6.63
N ALA A 42 -19.48 -3.13 7.12
CA ALA A 42 -19.66 -4.57 7.00
C ALA A 42 -19.77 -5.09 5.55
N HIS A 43 -20.15 -4.26 4.58
CA HIS A 43 -20.15 -4.66 3.16
C HIS A 43 -18.73 -4.92 2.62
N GLY A 44 -17.69 -4.47 3.33
CA GLY A 44 -16.30 -4.74 3.00
C GLY A 44 -15.89 -6.22 3.02
N MET A 45 -16.71 -7.13 3.57
CA MET A 45 -16.46 -8.58 3.58
C MET A 45 -16.19 -9.18 2.19
N CYS A 46 -16.65 -8.54 1.12
CA CYS A 46 -16.35 -8.95 -0.25
C CYS A 46 -14.84 -8.97 -0.55
N ILE A 47 -14.04 -8.11 0.09
CA ILE A 47 -12.59 -8.04 -0.10
C ILE A 47 -11.87 -9.29 0.40
N PRO A 48 -11.96 -9.70 1.69
CA PRO A 48 -11.30 -10.91 2.13
C PRO A 48 -11.82 -12.16 1.40
N LEU A 49 -13.10 -12.20 1.02
CA LEU A 49 -13.63 -13.28 0.18
C LEU A 49 -12.97 -13.34 -1.20
N TYR A 50 -12.84 -12.20 -1.87
CA TYR A 50 -12.14 -12.11 -3.15
C TYR A 50 -10.68 -12.58 -3.04
N GLN A 51 -9.98 -12.17 -1.98
CA GLN A 51 -8.59 -12.57 -1.76
C GLN A 51 -8.43 -14.05 -1.44
N VAL A 52 -9.38 -14.66 -0.71
CA VAL A 52 -9.44 -16.11 -0.52
C VAL A 52 -9.57 -16.83 -1.86
N CYS A 53 -10.44 -16.37 -2.75
CA CYS A 53 -10.57 -16.93 -4.09
C CYS A 53 -9.24 -16.85 -4.87
N ARG A 54 -8.51 -15.74 -4.77
CA ARG A 54 -7.17 -15.60 -5.40
C ARG A 54 -6.15 -16.57 -4.80
N GLN A 55 -6.10 -16.70 -3.48
CA GLN A 55 -5.20 -17.63 -2.80
C GLN A 55 -5.44 -19.08 -3.22
N ILE A 56 -6.71 -19.47 -3.37
CA ILE A 56 -7.08 -20.81 -3.83
C ILE A 56 -6.70 -20.99 -5.31
N CYS A 57 -7.17 -20.10 -6.18
CA CYS A 57 -7.05 -20.28 -7.63
C CYS A 57 -5.64 -20.05 -8.17
N LEU A 58 -4.88 -19.12 -7.60
CA LEU A 58 -3.57 -18.71 -8.12
C LEU A 58 -2.40 -19.31 -7.33
N ALA A 59 -2.56 -19.52 -6.02
CA ALA A 59 -1.50 -20.05 -5.17
C ALA A 59 -1.72 -21.50 -4.73
N GLY A 60 -2.87 -22.10 -5.06
CA GLY A 60 -3.19 -23.49 -4.71
C GLY A 60 -3.40 -23.70 -3.20
N ILE A 61 -3.69 -22.63 -2.45
CA ILE A 61 -3.99 -22.72 -1.02
C ILE A 61 -5.32 -23.47 -0.85
N LYS A 62 -5.36 -24.45 0.06
CA LYS A 62 -6.57 -25.25 0.28
C LYS A 62 -7.68 -24.36 0.87
N PRO A 63 -8.93 -24.45 0.40
CA PRO A 63 -10.02 -23.60 0.90
C PRO A 63 -10.23 -23.66 2.42
N HIS A 64 -10.05 -24.83 3.04
CA HIS A 64 -10.19 -24.99 4.50
C HIS A 64 -9.08 -24.32 5.31
N ASN A 65 -7.96 -23.92 4.67
CA ASN A 65 -6.90 -23.17 5.33
C ASN A 65 -7.23 -21.66 5.40
N CYS A 66 -8.28 -21.18 4.73
CA CYS A 66 -8.57 -19.76 4.57
C CYS A 66 -9.75 -19.32 5.42
N LEU A 67 -9.60 -18.20 6.13
CA LEU A 67 -10.62 -17.60 6.98
C LEU A 67 -10.81 -16.11 6.62
N PRO A 68 -11.85 -15.76 5.84
CA PRO A 68 -12.21 -14.36 5.62
C PRO A 68 -12.99 -13.80 6.82
N VAL A 69 -12.63 -12.59 7.24
CA VAL A 69 -13.17 -11.91 8.43
C VAL A 69 -13.43 -10.44 8.16
N THR A 70 -14.51 -9.90 8.73
CA THR A 70 -14.74 -8.46 8.82
C THR A 70 -14.89 -8.04 10.27
N LEU A 71 -14.11 -7.04 10.68
CA LEU A 71 -14.25 -6.35 11.96
C LEU A 71 -15.26 -5.22 11.76
N ASP A 72 -16.49 -5.41 12.21
CA ASP A 72 -17.52 -4.38 12.13
C ASP A 72 -17.46 -3.49 13.37
N VAL A 73 -16.83 -2.33 13.17
CA VAL A 73 -16.68 -1.28 14.18
C VAL A 73 -17.62 -0.10 13.89
N GLY A 74 -18.62 -0.27 13.01
CA GLY A 74 -19.42 0.81 12.44
C GLY A 74 -18.88 1.34 11.11
N THR A 75 -19.51 2.39 10.58
CA THR A 75 -19.09 3.06 9.34
C THR A 75 -19.39 4.56 9.43
N ASN A 76 -18.51 5.37 8.86
CA ASN A 76 -18.70 6.83 8.76
C ASN A 76 -19.37 7.21 7.43
N ASN A 77 -19.72 6.23 6.59
CA ASN A 77 -20.40 6.45 5.33
C ASN A 77 -21.91 6.63 5.56
N GLN A 78 -22.38 7.87 5.49
CA GLN A 78 -23.79 8.20 5.73
C GLN A 78 -24.74 7.54 4.71
N CYS A 79 -24.30 7.32 3.46
CA CYS A 79 -25.11 6.61 2.47
C CYS A 79 -25.34 5.15 2.89
N VAL A 80 -24.30 4.50 3.44
CA VAL A 80 -24.39 3.13 3.95
C VAL A 80 -25.23 3.08 5.23
N LEU A 81 -25.05 4.03 6.17
CA LEU A 81 -25.87 4.11 7.39
C LEU A 81 -27.36 4.29 7.10
N ASN A 82 -27.69 5.06 6.06
CA ASN A 82 -29.07 5.34 5.65
C ASN A 82 -29.68 4.22 4.79
N ASP A 83 -28.89 3.27 4.31
CA ASP A 83 -29.40 2.16 3.50
C ASP A 83 -30.19 1.19 4.40
N PRO A 84 -31.51 0.99 4.18
CA PRO A 84 -32.32 0.06 4.97
C PRO A 84 -31.85 -1.40 4.86
N HIS A 85 -31.03 -1.73 3.86
CA HIS A 85 -30.47 -3.06 3.64
C HIS A 85 -29.05 -3.24 4.20
N TYR A 86 -28.44 -2.19 4.78
CA TYR A 86 -27.15 -2.33 5.45
C TYR A 86 -27.20 -3.36 6.58
N ILE A 87 -26.28 -4.32 6.53
CA ILE A 87 -26.23 -5.49 7.40
C ILE A 87 -25.36 -5.30 8.65
N GLY A 88 -24.57 -4.21 8.70
CA GLY A 88 -23.64 -3.97 9.79
C GLY A 88 -24.19 -3.09 10.91
N LEU A 89 -23.32 -2.74 11.85
CA LEU A 89 -23.60 -1.86 12.96
C LEU A 89 -23.96 -0.46 12.46
N ARG A 90 -25.19 -0.01 12.77
CA ARG A 90 -25.70 1.33 12.42
C ARG A 90 -25.22 2.40 13.40
N GLN A 91 -23.91 2.62 13.40
CA GLN A 91 -23.22 3.64 14.19
C GLN A 91 -21.98 4.13 13.45
N GLU A 92 -21.49 5.30 13.84
CA GLU A 92 -20.17 5.78 13.45
C GLU A 92 -19.07 4.83 13.96
N ARG A 93 -17.89 4.94 13.33
CA ARG A 93 -16.75 4.06 13.64
C ARG A 93 -16.26 4.25 15.08
N VAL A 94 -16.08 3.15 15.78
CA VAL A 94 -15.28 3.10 17.01
C VAL A 94 -13.83 3.42 16.65
N SER A 95 -13.17 4.25 17.47
CA SER A 95 -11.80 4.71 17.25
C SER A 95 -11.01 4.76 18.57
N GLY A 96 -9.71 5.01 18.48
CA GLY A 96 -8.86 5.09 19.66
C GLY A 96 -8.70 3.75 20.38
N ALA A 97 -8.61 3.79 21.71
CA ALA A 97 -8.28 2.64 22.55
C ALA A 97 -9.25 1.46 22.38
N ASP A 98 -10.55 1.74 22.26
CA ASP A 98 -11.57 0.68 22.12
C ASP A 98 -11.40 -0.12 20.82
N TYR A 99 -11.02 0.55 19.72
CA TYR A 99 -10.66 -0.12 18.47
C TYR A 99 -9.38 -0.95 18.64
N GLU A 100 -8.39 -0.43 19.35
CA GLU A 100 -7.13 -1.16 19.56
C GLU A 100 -7.32 -2.42 20.40
N GLU A 101 -8.12 -2.32 21.46
CA GLU A 101 -8.44 -3.45 22.34
C GLU A 101 -9.15 -4.56 21.56
N LEU A 102 -10.10 -4.21 20.68
CA LEU A 102 -10.76 -5.17 19.81
C LEU A 102 -9.77 -5.89 18.87
N VAL A 103 -8.85 -5.16 18.23
CA VAL A 103 -7.90 -5.76 17.30
C VAL A 103 -6.85 -6.61 18.05
N ASP A 104 -6.41 -6.18 19.23
CA ASP A 104 -5.54 -6.95 20.11
C ASP A 104 -6.21 -8.28 20.48
N GLU A 105 -7.45 -8.22 20.99
CA GLU A 105 -8.23 -9.39 21.37
C GLU A 105 -8.46 -10.34 20.17
N PHE A 106 -8.77 -9.79 19.00
CA PHE A 106 -8.94 -10.55 17.75
C PHE A 106 -7.68 -11.33 17.38
N ILE A 107 -6.52 -10.67 17.33
CA ILE A 107 -5.26 -11.33 16.95
C ILE A 107 -4.89 -12.41 17.96
N GLU A 108 -5.01 -12.10 19.26
CA GLU A 108 -4.74 -13.06 20.33
C GLU A 108 -5.67 -14.27 20.25
N ALA A 109 -6.95 -14.07 19.96
CA ALA A 109 -7.91 -15.15 19.78
C ALA A 109 -7.57 -16.04 18.56
N ILE A 110 -7.20 -15.43 17.43
CA ILE A 110 -6.77 -16.17 16.23
C ILE A 110 -5.54 -17.03 16.52
N VAL A 111 -4.51 -16.44 17.12
CA VAL A 111 -3.25 -17.11 17.42
C VAL A 111 -3.43 -18.19 18.49
N CYS A 112 -4.22 -17.92 19.52
CA CYS A 112 -4.56 -18.90 20.56
C CYS A 112 -5.27 -20.12 19.98
N LYS A 113 -6.15 -19.91 18.99
CA LYS A 113 -6.91 -21.01 18.38
C LYS A 113 -6.13 -21.78 17.31
N TYR A 114 -5.46 -21.08 16.40
CA TYR A 114 -4.90 -21.68 15.18
C TYR A 114 -3.37 -21.79 15.17
N GLY A 115 -2.70 -21.11 16.11
CA GLY A 115 -1.25 -21.16 16.27
C GLY A 115 -0.54 -19.87 15.84
N GLN A 116 0.69 -19.70 16.35
CA GLN A 116 1.55 -18.54 16.10
C GLN A 116 1.98 -18.38 14.63
N ASP A 117 1.96 -19.48 13.88
CA ASP A 117 2.28 -19.55 12.45
C ASP A 117 1.09 -19.22 11.54
N THR A 118 -0.07 -18.87 12.11
CA THR A 118 -1.23 -18.40 11.34
C THR A 118 -0.94 -17.03 10.73
N ILE A 119 -1.04 -16.94 9.41
CA ILE A 119 -0.89 -15.69 8.66
C ILE A 119 -2.14 -14.84 8.87
N ILE A 120 -1.98 -13.59 9.29
CA ILE A 120 -3.05 -12.60 9.41
C ILE A 120 -2.80 -11.48 8.42
N GLN A 121 -3.59 -11.43 7.36
CA GLN A 121 -3.46 -10.49 6.25
C GLN A 121 -4.52 -9.39 6.38
N PHE A 122 -4.08 -8.17 6.64
CA PHE A 122 -4.92 -6.98 6.67
C PHE A 122 -5.18 -6.48 5.24
N GLU A 123 -6.44 -6.20 4.96
CA GLU A 123 -6.96 -5.82 3.65
C GLU A 123 -7.84 -4.56 3.76
N SER A 124 -7.66 -3.60 2.85
CA SER A 124 -8.56 -2.43 2.71
C SER A 124 -8.80 -1.64 4.00
N MET A 125 -7.79 -1.58 4.87
CA MET A 125 -7.82 -0.79 6.10
C MET A 125 -7.56 0.69 5.75
N SER A 126 -7.95 1.64 6.60
CA SER A 126 -7.49 3.03 6.43
C SER A 126 -5.96 3.12 6.46
N VAL A 127 -5.42 4.20 5.88
CA VAL A 127 -3.97 4.42 5.83
C VAL A 127 -3.37 4.47 7.24
N GLN A 128 -4.04 5.16 8.18
CA GLN A 128 -3.57 5.30 9.54
C GLN A 128 -3.56 3.94 10.28
N ASN A 129 -4.64 3.17 10.20
CA ASN A 129 -4.71 1.84 10.80
C ASN A 129 -3.73 0.87 10.13
N SER A 130 -3.59 0.92 8.80
CA SER A 130 -2.65 0.09 8.05
C SER A 130 -1.22 0.17 8.58
N ILE A 131 -0.75 1.40 8.78
CA ILE A 131 0.59 1.70 9.27
C ILE A 131 0.71 1.27 10.73
N ARG A 132 -0.23 1.71 11.57
CA ARG A 132 -0.19 1.48 13.02
C ARG A 132 -0.23 -0.01 13.37
N LEU A 133 -1.17 -0.76 12.80
CA LEU A 133 -1.35 -2.19 13.08
C LEU A 133 -0.15 -3.00 12.58
N LEU A 134 0.37 -2.69 11.38
CA LEU A 134 1.57 -3.35 10.87
C LEU A 134 2.77 -3.12 11.81
N SER A 135 3.02 -1.88 12.23
CA SER A 135 4.11 -1.56 13.17
C SER A 135 3.94 -2.26 14.53
N LYS A 136 2.71 -2.30 15.06
CA LYS A 136 2.40 -2.93 16.36
C LYS A 136 2.63 -4.44 16.37
N TYR A 137 2.24 -5.14 15.29
CA TYR A 137 2.17 -6.60 15.31
C TYR A 137 3.29 -7.33 14.56
N ARG A 138 3.98 -6.69 13.59
CA ARG A 138 4.94 -7.36 12.69
C ARG A 138 6.10 -8.11 13.35
N ASN A 139 6.49 -7.72 14.56
CA ASN A 139 7.59 -8.36 15.30
C ASN A 139 7.11 -9.43 16.29
N ARG A 140 5.80 -9.60 16.45
CA ARG A 140 5.18 -10.53 17.40
C ARG A 140 4.37 -11.62 16.73
N TYR A 141 3.69 -11.30 15.62
CA TYR A 141 2.76 -12.19 14.93
C TYR A 141 3.08 -12.27 13.44
N CYS A 142 2.61 -13.33 12.76
CA CYS A 142 2.73 -13.46 11.32
C CYS A 142 1.68 -12.58 10.62
N VAL A 143 1.92 -11.27 10.59
CA VAL A 143 1.02 -10.29 9.97
C VAL A 143 1.56 -9.77 8.64
N ILE A 144 0.65 -9.53 7.70
CA ILE A 144 0.92 -8.91 6.41
C ILE A 144 -0.09 -7.79 6.21
N ASN A 145 0.35 -6.65 5.67
CA ASN A 145 -0.56 -5.64 5.14
C ASN A 145 -0.46 -5.64 3.61
N ALA A 146 -1.50 -6.16 2.95
CA ALA A 146 -1.52 -6.32 1.51
C ALA A 146 -1.49 -4.97 0.78
N ASP A 147 -2.14 -3.94 1.34
CA ASP A 147 -2.23 -2.64 0.71
C ASP A 147 -0.88 -1.90 0.58
N THR A 148 0.10 -2.23 1.42
CA THR A 148 1.46 -1.68 1.36
C THR A 148 2.45 -2.66 0.75
N GLN A 149 2.48 -3.90 1.24
CA GLN A 149 3.57 -4.83 0.96
C GLN A 149 3.41 -5.53 -0.38
N ASP A 150 2.17 -5.82 -0.83
CA ASP A 150 1.95 -6.50 -2.11
C ASP A 150 2.31 -5.59 -3.28
N SER A 151 1.83 -4.34 -3.24
CA SER A 151 2.16 -3.32 -4.26
C SER A 151 3.68 -3.10 -4.36
N ALA A 152 4.34 -2.96 -3.20
CA ALA A 152 5.78 -2.80 -3.14
C ALA A 152 6.52 -4.00 -3.77
N SER A 153 6.09 -5.22 -3.43
CA SER A 153 6.68 -6.45 -3.95
C SER A 153 6.54 -6.56 -5.46
N MET A 154 5.36 -6.25 -6.01
CA MET A 154 5.13 -6.27 -7.46
C MET A 154 6.01 -5.28 -8.21
N VAL A 155 6.13 -4.04 -7.71
CA VAL A 155 6.98 -3.02 -8.34
C VAL A 155 8.45 -3.41 -8.29
N LEU A 156 8.94 -3.86 -7.13
CA LEU A 156 10.31 -4.35 -7.00
C LEU A 156 10.57 -5.53 -7.94
N ALA A 157 9.66 -6.50 -8.03
CA ALA A 157 9.78 -7.62 -8.95
C ALA A 157 9.89 -7.17 -10.40
N GLY A 158 9.07 -6.19 -10.82
CA GLY A 158 9.15 -5.59 -12.15
C GLY A 158 10.50 -4.93 -12.42
N ILE A 159 11.02 -4.17 -11.46
CA ILE A 159 12.34 -3.52 -11.57
C ILE A 159 13.45 -4.58 -11.65
N LEU A 160 13.42 -5.60 -10.79
CA LEU A 160 14.40 -6.69 -10.82
C LEU A 160 14.35 -7.47 -12.14
N ALA A 161 13.16 -7.73 -12.69
CA ALA A 161 12.99 -8.37 -13.99
C ALA A 161 13.56 -7.51 -15.13
N SER A 162 13.40 -6.18 -15.03
CA SER A 162 13.92 -5.23 -16.01
C SER A 162 15.45 -5.22 -16.13
N ARG A 163 16.18 -5.72 -15.12
CA ARG A 163 17.65 -5.78 -15.11
C ARG A 163 18.23 -6.48 -16.32
N LYS A 164 17.54 -7.51 -16.86
CA LYS A 164 17.96 -8.20 -18.10
C LYS A 164 17.94 -7.28 -19.32
N ALA A 165 17.03 -6.31 -19.34
CA ALA A 165 16.89 -5.35 -20.43
C ALA A 165 17.75 -4.11 -20.21
N THR A 166 17.81 -3.57 -18.99
CA THR A 166 18.50 -2.31 -18.69
C THR A 166 19.99 -2.49 -18.35
N GLY A 167 20.39 -3.68 -17.88
CA GLY A 167 21.73 -3.95 -17.37
C GLY A 167 22.05 -3.30 -16.02
N LYS A 168 21.12 -2.54 -15.43
CA LYS A 168 21.34 -1.75 -14.21
C LYS A 168 20.97 -2.53 -12.93
N MET A 169 21.80 -2.38 -11.89
CA MET A 169 21.51 -2.74 -10.50
C MET A 169 20.51 -1.75 -9.88
N LEU A 170 19.92 -2.07 -8.73
CA LEU A 170 18.93 -1.18 -8.10
C LEU A 170 19.53 0.17 -7.72
N HIS A 171 20.72 0.16 -7.11
CA HIS A 171 21.39 1.39 -6.64
C HIS A 171 21.90 2.32 -7.77
N GLU A 172 21.97 1.82 -9.00
CA GLU A 172 22.31 2.61 -10.19
C GLU A 172 21.11 3.39 -10.76
N ASN A 173 19.92 3.18 -10.20
CA ASN A 173 18.69 3.85 -10.62
C ASN A 173 18.39 5.09 -9.78
N THR A 174 17.73 6.06 -10.40
CA THR A 174 17.06 7.17 -9.72
C THR A 174 15.56 6.98 -9.91
N PHE A 175 14.83 6.92 -8.79
CA PHE A 175 13.41 6.63 -8.75
C PHE A 175 12.61 7.92 -8.54
N CYS A 176 11.65 8.18 -9.41
CA CYS A 176 10.71 9.29 -9.28
C CYS A 176 9.30 8.74 -9.07
N PHE A 177 8.71 9.02 -7.91
CA PHE A 177 7.34 8.70 -7.58
C PHE A 177 6.43 9.89 -7.81
N PHE A 178 5.43 9.72 -8.66
CA PHE A 178 4.30 10.63 -8.75
C PHE A 178 3.16 10.09 -7.89
N GLY A 179 3.03 10.66 -6.69
CA GLY A 179 2.28 10.13 -5.57
C GLY A 179 3.19 9.88 -4.38
N ALA A 180 2.78 10.32 -3.18
CA ALA A 180 3.47 10.06 -1.91
C ALA A 180 2.52 9.42 -0.88
N GLY A 181 1.61 8.59 -1.37
CA GLY A 181 0.65 7.86 -0.54
C GLY A 181 1.22 6.54 0.00
N ARG A 182 0.33 5.73 0.58
CA ARG A 182 0.65 4.42 1.19
C ARG A 182 1.44 3.49 0.26
N SER A 183 0.99 3.34 -0.99
CA SER A 183 1.64 2.47 -1.98
C SER A 183 3.04 2.97 -2.35
N ALA A 184 3.20 4.29 -2.57
CA ALA A 184 4.49 4.92 -2.85
C ALA A 184 5.50 4.68 -1.73
N LEU A 185 5.09 4.93 -0.48
CA LEU A 185 5.95 4.83 0.69
C LEU A 185 6.33 3.37 0.99
N GLY A 186 5.39 2.44 0.85
CA GLY A 186 5.67 1.00 0.96
C GLY A 186 6.68 0.54 -0.09
N THR A 187 6.48 0.95 -1.34
CA THR A 187 7.39 0.63 -2.46
C THR A 187 8.78 1.22 -2.24
N ALA A 188 8.86 2.49 -1.86
CA ALA A 188 10.12 3.15 -1.55
C ALA A 188 10.87 2.47 -0.39
N SER A 189 10.17 2.10 0.68
CA SER A 189 10.79 1.40 1.81
C SER A 189 11.37 0.05 1.39
N LEU A 190 10.65 -0.70 0.56
CA LEU A 190 11.13 -1.98 0.06
C LEU A 190 12.31 -1.80 -0.92
N LEU A 191 12.30 -0.76 -1.77
CA LEU A 191 13.42 -0.42 -2.63
C LEU A 191 14.68 -0.07 -1.83
N VAL A 192 14.54 0.72 -0.76
CA VAL A 192 15.66 1.02 0.16
C VAL A 192 16.23 -0.27 0.74
N GLN A 193 15.40 -1.16 1.28
CA GLN A 193 15.86 -2.43 1.85
C GLN A 193 16.53 -3.33 0.81
N ALA A 194 15.99 -3.37 -0.41
CA ALA A 194 16.57 -4.14 -1.50
C ALA A 194 17.93 -3.57 -1.94
N MET A 195 18.07 -2.25 -2.04
CA MET A 195 19.35 -1.58 -2.29
C MET A 195 20.37 -1.84 -1.17
N VAL A 196 19.94 -1.77 0.10
CA VAL A 196 20.80 -2.12 1.25
C VAL A 196 21.26 -3.57 1.19
N THR A 197 20.40 -4.48 0.74
CA THR A 197 20.76 -5.89 0.51
C THR A 197 21.78 -6.06 -0.63
N GLU A 198 21.80 -5.15 -1.62
CA GLU A 198 22.84 -5.08 -2.66
C GLU A 198 24.16 -4.47 -2.15
N GLY A 199 24.19 -3.91 -0.94
CA GLY A 199 25.41 -3.44 -0.27
C GLY A 199 25.61 -1.93 -0.18
N VAL A 200 24.64 -1.10 -0.60
CA VAL A 200 24.69 0.35 -0.37
C VAL A 200 24.14 0.73 1.02
N SER A 201 24.53 1.90 1.53
CA SER A 201 24.00 2.37 2.82
C SER A 201 22.52 2.76 2.71
N GLU A 202 21.81 2.75 3.84
CA GLU A 202 20.41 3.19 3.88
C GLU A 202 20.27 4.67 3.48
N GLU A 203 21.20 5.52 3.92
CA GLU A 203 21.23 6.94 3.56
C GLU A 203 21.44 7.12 2.05
N GLU A 204 22.39 6.40 1.46
CA GLU A 204 22.63 6.43 0.02
C GLU A 204 21.39 5.97 -0.75
N ALA A 205 20.78 4.87 -0.35
CA ALA A 205 19.56 4.34 -0.97
C ALA A 205 18.41 5.36 -0.93
N LYS A 206 18.21 6.05 0.20
CA LYS A 206 17.20 7.12 0.33
C LYS A 206 17.48 8.31 -0.59
N THR A 207 18.75 8.61 -0.91
CA THR A 207 19.07 9.71 -1.86
C THR A 207 18.51 9.46 -3.26
N LYS A 208 18.38 8.19 -3.67
CA LYS A 208 17.89 7.79 -5.01
C LYS A 208 16.38 7.94 -5.20
N ILE A 209 15.62 8.11 -4.12
CA ILE A 209 14.15 8.11 -4.15
C ILE A 209 13.59 9.53 -4.08
N TRP A 210 12.84 9.95 -5.08
CA TRP A 210 12.20 11.26 -5.17
C TRP A 210 10.68 11.08 -5.18
N MET A 211 9.95 11.90 -4.42
CA MET A 211 8.50 11.79 -4.31
C MET A 211 7.83 13.13 -4.53
N MET A 212 6.74 13.13 -5.29
CA MET A 212 5.87 14.28 -5.50
C MET A 212 4.46 13.95 -5.04
N ASP A 213 3.79 14.89 -4.38
CA ASP A 213 2.36 14.80 -4.04
C ASP A 213 1.60 16.02 -4.53
N SER A 214 0.36 16.20 -4.09
CA SER A 214 -0.50 17.31 -4.50
C SER A 214 0.07 18.70 -4.16
N GLN A 215 1.12 18.79 -3.33
CA GLN A 215 1.81 20.04 -3.00
C GLN A 215 3.18 20.16 -3.70
N GLY A 216 3.44 19.34 -4.73
CA GLY A 216 4.71 19.32 -5.47
C GLY A 216 5.73 18.33 -4.92
N LEU A 217 7.03 18.58 -5.09
CA LEU A 217 8.14 17.78 -4.57
C LEU A 217 8.16 17.77 -3.04
N VAL A 218 8.28 16.59 -2.44
CA VAL A 218 8.40 16.41 -0.99
C VAL A 218 9.78 16.90 -0.53
N THR A 219 9.84 18.07 0.10
CA THR A 219 11.07 18.73 0.56
C THR A 219 11.10 18.93 2.08
N LYS A 220 12.30 19.04 2.65
CA LYS A 220 12.50 19.29 4.10
C LYS A 220 11.98 20.65 4.56
N SER A 221 11.79 21.60 3.64
CA SER A 221 11.31 22.94 3.95
C SER A 221 9.82 23.00 4.26
N ARG A 222 9.06 21.93 3.93
CA ARG A 222 7.61 21.85 4.11
C ARG A 222 7.17 21.94 5.58
N PRO A 223 6.26 22.86 5.95
CA PRO A 223 5.84 23.07 7.34
C PRO A 223 5.24 21.82 8.00
N GLU A 224 4.44 21.05 7.26
CA GLU A 224 3.73 19.87 7.74
C GLU A 224 4.66 18.71 8.10
N LEU A 225 5.85 18.65 7.49
CA LEU A 225 6.87 17.66 7.81
C LEU A 225 7.73 18.09 9.01
N ARG A 226 7.97 19.40 9.18
CA ARG A 226 8.69 19.94 10.35
C ARG A 226 7.96 19.71 11.67
N LEU A 227 6.63 19.72 11.65
CA LEU A 227 5.83 19.49 12.86
C LEU A 227 5.93 18.05 13.37
N THR A 228 6.18 17.07 12.49
CA THR A 228 6.30 15.65 12.89
C THR A 228 7.57 15.35 13.69
N THR A 229 8.70 16.00 13.36
CA THR A 229 9.97 15.85 14.09
C THR A 229 9.96 16.45 15.50
N LEU A 230 8.96 17.27 15.85
CA LEU A 230 8.86 17.90 17.17
C LEU A 230 7.98 17.14 18.17
N LEU A 231 7.20 16.16 17.70
CA LEU A 231 6.24 15.39 18.52
C LEU A 231 6.74 13.96 18.83
N GLU A 232 8.02 13.66 18.59
CA GLU A 232 8.65 12.33 18.64
C GLU A 232 8.55 11.57 19.98
N TYR A 233 8.06 12.19 21.07
CA TYR A 233 8.23 11.62 22.40
C TYR A 233 7.01 11.01 23.09
N GLU A 234 5.76 11.20 22.64
CA GLU A 234 4.62 10.80 23.49
C GLU A 234 3.62 9.78 22.94
N HIS A 235 3.51 9.51 21.63
CA HIS A 235 2.52 8.51 21.18
C HIS A 235 3.01 7.73 19.95
N PHE A 236 2.88 6.39 20.01
CA PHE A 236 3.12 5.41 18.92
C PHE A 236 2.15 5.55 17.72
N ASN A 237 1.80 6.79 17.35
CA ASN A 237 0.94 7.10 16.22
C ASN A 237 1.78 7.57 15.04
N HIS A 238 2.46 6.62 14.38
CA HIS A 238 3.19 6.97 13.16
C HIS A 238 2.24 7.54 12.11
N THR A 239 2.43 8.81 11.77
CA THR A 239 1.61 9.51 10.77
C THR A 239 2.18 9.34 9.37
N LEU A 240 1.32 9.48 8.34
CA LEU A 240 1.77 9.49 6.94
C LEU A 240 2.87 10.54 6.70
N SER A 241 2.81 11.67 7.41
CA SER A 241 3.79 12.75 7.34
C SER A 241 5.19 12.34 7.84
N GLU A 242 5.29 11.52 8.90
CA GLU A 242 6.57 10.98 9.35
C GLU A 242 7.23 10.09 8.29
N TYR A 243 6.47 9.22 7.64
CA TYR A 243 7.02 8.39 6.57
C TYR A 243 7.44 9.20 5.35
N LYS A 244 6.72 10.28 5.02
CA LYS A 244 7.13 11.21 3.96
C LYS A 244 8.43 11.92 4.28
N SER A 245 8.66 12.28 5.55
CA SER A 245 9.86 13.00 5.97
C SER A 245 11.15 12.19 5.73
N LEU A 246 11.08 10.85 5.78
CA LEU A 246 12.19 9.94 5.48
C LEU A 246 12.74 10.08 4.05
N TYR A 247 11.92 10.56 3.11
CA TYR A 247 12.28 10.75 1.72
C TYR A 247 12.32 12.23 1.30
N ALA A 248 12.12 13.14 2.25
CA ALA A 248 12.11 14.58 1.98
C ALA A 248 13.48 15.08 1.52
N LYS A 249 13.49 15.80 0.41
CA LYS A 249 14.72 16.32 -0.20
C LYS A 249 15.11 17.67 0.37
N ASP A 250 16.42 17.87 0.53
CA ASP A 250 16.97 19.21 0.76
C ASP A 250 17.10 19.89 -0.61
N HIS A 251 15.99 20.45 -1.07
CA HIS A 251 15.82 20.93 -2.44
C HIS A 251 14.82 22.09 -2.47
N SER A 252 14.91 22.94 -3.50
CA SER A 252 13.86 23.93 -3.79
C SER A 252 12.54 23.24 -4.10
N SER A 253 11.42 23.93 -3.82
CA SER A 253 10.10 23.45 -4.23
C SER A 253 10.04 23.32 -5.74
N VAL A 254 9.46 22.22 -6.21
CA VAL A 254 9.16 21.96 -7.61
C VAL A 254 7.71 21.54 -7.68
N ASP A 255 6.89 22.27 -8.43
CA ASP A 255 5.44 22.08 -8.43
C ASP A 255 4.96 21.21 -9.60
N SER A 256 5.77 21.10 -10.66
CA SER A 256 5.47 20.32 -11.85
C SER A 256 6.25 19.01 -11.89
N LEU A 257 5.56 17.90 -12.17
CA LEU A 257 6.21 16.61 -12.42
C LEU A 257 7.20 16.70 -13.59
N GLU A 258 6.85 17.47 -14.63
CA GLU A 258 7.69 17.64 -15.81
C GLU A 258 9.02 18.30 -15.45
N ASP A 259 8.98 19.41 -14.71
CA ASP A 259 10.19 20.11 -14.26
C ASP A 259 11.06 19.19 -13.41
N LEU A 260 10.45 18.44 -12.48
CA LEU A 260 11.17 17.48 -11.65
C LEU A 260 11.86 16.40 -12.49
N VAL A 261 11.18 15.85 -13.50
CA VAL A 261 11.74 14.83 -14.39
C VAL A 261 12.93 15.36 -15.18
N TYR A 262 12.85 16.60 -15.70
CA TYR A 262 13.98 17.23 -16.40
C TYR A 262 15.17 17.50 -15.48
N GLU A 263 14.91 17.83 -14.21
CA GLU A 263 15.94 18.14 -13.22
C GLU A 263 16.68 16.88 -12.74
N ILE A 264 15.96 15.84 -12.31
CA ILE A 264 16.57 14.65 -11.68
C ILE A 264 16.88 13.54 -12.69
N LYS A 265 16.34 13.63 -13.91
CA LYS A 265 16.52 12.65 -15.01
C LYS A 265 16.35 11.20 -14.55
N PRO A 266 15.18 10.85 -13.97
CA PRO A 266 15.02 9.56 -13.32
C PRO A 266 15.10 8.42 -14.34
N SER A 267 15.63 7.27 -13.93
CA SER A 267 15.62 6.05 -14.77
C SER A 267 14.35 5.25 -14.60
N VAL A 268 13.66 5.44 -13.47
CA VAL A 268 12.41 4.76 -13.13
C VAL A 268 11.38 5.81 -12.72
N LEU A 269 10.27 5.88 -13.44
CA LEU A 269 9.12 6.73 -13.16
C LEU A 269 7.95 5.87 -12.70
N ILE A 270 7.44 6.11 -11.49
CA ILE A 270 6.41 5.30 -10.84
C ILE A 270 5.21 6.18 -10.48
N GLY A 271 4.06 5.87 -11.07
CA GLY A 271 2.79 6.56 -10.88
C GLY A 271 1.93 5.82 -9.88
N CYS A 272 1.46 6.53 -8.86
CA CYS A 272 0.52 6.03 -7.86
C CYS A 272 -0.30 7.19 -7.27
N SER A 273 -0.68 8.16 -8.12
CA SER A 273 -1.35 9.40 -7.72
C SER A 273 -2.86 9.40 -7.97
N ASN A 274 -3.34 8.47 -8.80
CA ASN A 274 -4.70 8.42 -9.34
C ASN A 274 -5.06 9.61 -10.25
N VAL A 275 -4.06 10.26 -10.84
CA VAL A 275 -4.23 11.34 -11.81
C VAL A 275 -3.99 10.78 -13.20
N GLY A 276 -5.09 10.48 -13.90
CA GLY A 276 -5.06 9.94 -15.26
C GLY A 276 -4.34 10.87 -16.24
N GLY A 277 -3.49 10.30 -17.10
CA GLY A 277 -2.76 11.05 -18.14
C GLY A 277 -1.63 11.95 -17.62
N ALA A 278 -1.22 11.82 -16.35
CA ALA A 278 -0.15 12.61 -15.77
C ALA A 278 1.23 12.39 -16.43
N PHE A 279 1.49 11.22 -16.99
CA PHE A 279 2.71 10.94 -17.75
C PHE A 279 2.52 11.39 -19.19
N THR A 280 2.66 12.70 -19.39
CA THR A 280 2.44 13.34 -20.68
C THR A 280 3.46 12.85 -21.74
N PRO A 281 3.14 13.00 -23.04
CA PRO A 281 4.09 12.72 -24.12
C PRO A 281 5.43 13.45 -23.97
N SER A 282 5.44 14.65 -23.37
CA SER A 282 6.67 15.40 -23.11
C SER A 282 7.54 14.69 -22.09
N ILE A 283 6.96 14.29 -20.95
CA ILE A 283 7.63 13.54 -19.89
C ILE A 283 8.17 12.20 -20.43
N LEU A 284 7.37 11.46 -21.19
CA LEU A 284 7.78 10.16 -21.75
C LEU A 284 8.95 10.30 -22.73
N ARG A 285 8.92 11.31 -23.61
CA ARG A 285 10.05 11.61 -24.50
C ARG A 285 11.29 12.05 -23.74
N ALA A 286 11.12 12.84 -22.68
CA ALA A 286 12.22 13.26 -21.81
C ALA A 286 12.90 12.04 -21.19
N MET A 287 12.12 11.13 -20.59
CA MET A 287 12.62 9.86 -20.03
C MET A 287 13.45 9.07 -21.06
N ALA A 288 12.94 8.92 -22.28
CA ALA A 288 13.64 8.23 -23.37
C ALA A 288 14.87 8.97 -23.90
N SER A 289 14.95 10.29 -23.72
CA SER A 289 16.14 11.08 -24.05
C SER A 289 17.26 10.93 -23.00
N PHE A 290 16.92 10.59 -21.76
CA PHE A 290 17.87 10.44 -20.65
C PHE A 290 18.41 9.02 -20.52
N HIS A 291 17.57 8.01 -20.83
CA HIS A 291 17.90 6.60 -20.68
C HIS A 291 17.47 5.83 -21.92
N GLU A 292 18.32 4.92 -22.41
CA GLU A 292 18.00 4.08 -23.58
C GLU A 292 16.76 3.19 -23.35
N ARG A 293 16.59 2.72 -22.12
CA ARG A 293 15.43 1.91 -21.69
C ARG A 293 14.88 2.47 -20.37
N PRO A 294 14.07 3.54 -20.42
CA PRO A 294 13.45 4.08 -19.21
C PRO A 294 12.39 3.11 -18.70
N LEU A 295 12.25 3.01 -17.38
CA LEU A 295 11.17 2.23 -16.77
C LEU A 295 10.03 3.17 -16.40
N VAL A 296 8.82 2.84 -16.87
CA VAL A 296 7.60 3.61 -16.58
C VAL A 296 6.55 2.65 -16.02
N PHE A 297 6.13 2.90 -14.79
CA PHE A 297 5.10 2.14 -14.08
C PHE A 297 3.89 3.05 -13.86
N ALA A 298 2.83 2.90 -14.65
CA ALA A 298 1.54 3.58 -14.42
C ALA A 298 0.64 2.63 -13.61
N LEU A 299 0.61 2.79 -12.29
CA LEU A 299 0.01 1.79 -11.37
C LEU A 299 -1.39 2.17 -10.92
N SER A 300 -1.84 3.39 -11.19
CA SER A 300 -3.15 3.83 -10.73
C SER A 300 -4.29 3.11 -11.45
N THR A 301 -5.31 2.78 -10.67
CA THR A 301 -6.49 2.01 -11.11
C THR A 301 -7.77 2.74 -10.69
N PRO A 302 -8.87 2.64 -11.46
CA PRO A 302 -9.03 1.90 -12.73
C PRO A 302 -8.27 2.56 -13.90
N SER A 303 -8.39 2.01 -15.11
CA SER A 303 -7.63 2.42 -16.30
C SER A 303 -7.70 3.93 -16.61
N GLU A 304 -8.82 4.57 -16.28
CA GLU A 304 -9.03 6.01 -16.45
C GLU A 304 -8.14 6.85 -15.51
N CYS A 305 -7.68 6.26 -14.41
CA CYS A 305 -6.78 6.88 -13.45
C CYS A 305 -5.30 6.57 -13.73
N ALA A 306 -5.00 5.71 -14.71
CA ALA A 306 -3.62 5.36 -15.04
C ALA A 306 -2.85 6.58 -15.57
N GLU A 307 -1.63 6.79 -15.09
CA GLU A 307 -0.83 7.96 -15.44
C GLU A 307 -0.52 8.04 -16.94
N CYS A 308 -0.44 6.91 -17.63
CA CYS A 308 -0.52 6.81 -19.09
C CYS A 308 -1.01 5.41 -19.49
N ASP A 309 -1.56 5.30 -20.70
CA ASP A 309 -1.79 3.98 -21.32
C ASP A 309 -0.50 3.43 -21.98
N VAL A 310 -0.56 2.15 -22.34
CA VAL A 310 0.56 1.42 -22.95
C VAL A 310 0.93 2.01 -24.32
N ASP A 311 -0.05 2.42 -25.12
CA ASP A 311 0.17 2.94 -26.47
C ASP A 311 0.94 4.26 -26.43
N ASN A 312 0.56 5.18 -25.53
CA ASN A 312 1.25 6.44 -25.27
C ASN A 312 2.66 6.20 -24.75
N ALA A 313 2.84 5.26 -23.81
CA ALA A 313 4.16 4.90 -23.30
C ALA A 313 5.09 4.41 -24.43
N LEU A 314 4.63 3.47 -25.27
CA LEU A 314 5.41 2.91 -26.37
C LEU A 314 5.69 3.95 -27.47
N LEU A 315 4.66 4.69 -27.89
CA LEU A 315 4.76 5.69 -28.96
C LEU A 315 5.74 6.81 -28.62
N HIS A 316 5.81 7.21 -27.34
CA HIS A 316 6.59 8.36 -26.92
C HIS A 316 7.95 8.00 -26.30
N THR A 317 8.27 6.71 -26.15
CA THR A 317 9.60 6.24 -25.73
C THR A 317 10.43 5.62 -26.86
N ASN A 318 9.92 5.63 -28.11
CA ASN A 318 10.60 5.07 -29.30
C ASN A 318 11.02 3.59 -29.16
N VAL A 319 10.36 2.84 -28.28
CA VAL A 319 10.57 1.39 -28.14
C VAL A 319 9.74 0.68 -29.21
N SER A 320 10.38 -0.05 -30.13
CA SER A 320 9.66 -0.79 -31.16
C SER A 320 8.83 -1.91 -30.53
N SER A 321 7.58 -2.07 -30.97
CA SER A 321 6.62 -3.08 -30.51
C SER A 321 7.13 -4.54 -30.57
N SER A 322 8.21 -4.81 -31.30
CA SER A 322 8.92 -6.09 -31.37
C SER A 322 9.75 -6.46 -30.13
N THR A 323 9.89 -5.57 -29.15
CA THR A 323 10.68 -5.81 -27.91
C THR A 323 9.84 -5.97 -26.64
N VAL A 324 8.51 -5.94 -26.76
CA VAL A 324 7.61 -6.25 -25.64
C VAL A 324 7.61 -7.78 -25.47
N ALA A 325 8.15 -8.26 -24.36
CA ALA A 325 8.02 -9.67 -24.00
C ALA A 325 6.52 -9.99 -23.80
N PRO A 326 6.04 -11.16 -24.27
CA PRO A 326 4.64 -11.54 -24.18
C PRO A 326 4.14 -11.64 -22.75
#